data_AF-A0A1X7VAC6-F1
#
_entry.id   AF-A0A1X7VAC6-F1
#
_cell.length_a   1.000
_cell.length_b   1.000
_cell.length_c   1.000
_cell.angle_alpha   90.00
_cell.angle_beta   90.00
_cell.angle_gamma   90.00
#
_symmetry.space_group_name_H-M   'P 1'
#
loop_
_entity.id
_entity.type
_entity.pdbx_description
1 polymer ?
#
loop_
_entity_poly.entity_id
_entity_poly.type
_entity_poly.pdbx_seq_one_letter_code
_entity_poly.pdbx_strand_id
1 'polypeptide(L)' 'MKHHSICLALKRFPSLHIGTRIAELLQNIIDEWKLLKEKLFRVLTDNGSNMVAALKTTNNEDDSIEIEADESYF' A
#
# COMPACT_ATOMS: atom_id res chain seq x y z
N MET A 1 20.85 14.92 -1.37
CA MET A 1 19.51 15.24 -1.90
C MET A 1 18.56 15.46 -0.73
N LYS A 2 17.61 16.40 -0.82
CA LYS A 2 16.55 16.55 0.19
C LYS A 2 15.42 15.57 -0.12
N HIS A 3 14.97 14.83 0.88
CA HIS A 3 13.77 14.00 0.80
C HIS A 3 12.52 14.86 0.97
N HIS A 4 11.47 14.61 0.20
CA HIS A 4 10.18 15.28 0.32
C HIS A 4 9.12 14.23 0.61
N SER A 5 8.39 14.39 1.71
CA SER A 5 7.26 13.54 2.07
C SER A 5 5.97 14.33 1.87
N ILE A 6 5.03 13.77 1.11
CA ILE A 6 3.74 14.39 0.81
C ILE A 6 2.64 13.40 1.17
N CYS A 7 1.64 13.87 1.92
CA CYS A 7 0.45 13.08 2.21
C CYS A 7 -0.50 13.13 1.00
N LEU A 8 -0.77 11.98 0.37
CA LEU A 8 -1.66 11.89 -0.79
C LEU A 8 -3.13 11.71 -0.38
N ALA A 9 -3.39 10.99 0.72
CA ALA A 9 -4.75 10.68 1.15
C ALA A 9 -4.82 10.37 2.66
N LEU A 10 -5.95 10.72 3.26
CA LEU A 10 -6.38 10.26 4.57
C LEU A 10 -7.80 9.72 4.43
N LYS A 11 -7.99 8.41 4.65
CA LYS A 11 -9.30 7.76 4.54
C LYS A 11 -9.66 7.13 5.89
N ARG A 12 -10.92 7.27 6.31
CA ARG A 12 -11.45 6.58 7.48
C ARG A 12 -11.91 5.18 7.06
N PHE A 13 -11.50 4.17 7.80
CA PHE A 13 -11.96 2.81 7.63
C PHE A 13 -13.00 2.45 8.71
N PRO A 14 -14.31 2.41 8.38
CA PRO A 14 -15.28 1.78 9.27
C PRO A 14 -15.09 0.25 9.25
N SER A 15 -15.20 -0.39 10.42
CA SER A 15 -15.10 -1.86 10.57
C SER A 15 -16.02 -2.59 9.56
N LEU A 16 -15.61 -3.69 8.91
CA LEU A 16 -14.41 -4.52 9.07
C LEU A 16 -13.25 -4.15 8.10
N HIS A 17 -12.02 -4.17 8.61
CA HIS A 17 -10.79 -3.92 7.85
C HIS A 17 -10.35 -5.17 7.05
N ILE A 18 -11.07 -5.52 6.00
CA ILE A 18 -10.73 -6.68 5.16
C ILE A 18 -9.63 -6.30 4.18
N GLY A 19 -8.61 -7.15 4.00
CA GLY A 19 -7.48 -6.87 3.10
C GLY A 19 -7.87 -6.46 1.68
N THR A 20 -8.94 -7.05 1.11
CA THR A 20 -9.45 -6.65 -0.22
C THR A 20 -9.91 -5.19 -0.28
N ARG A 21 -10.59 -4.70 0.76
CA ARG A 21 -11.01 -3.28 0.84
C ARG A 21 -9.82 -2.33 0.94
N ILE A 22 -8.78 -2.74 1.65
CA ILE A 22 -7.54 -1.95 1.76
C ILE A 22 -6.86 -1.88 0.39
N ALA A 23 -6.78 -3.00 -0.34
CA ALA A 23 -6.23 -3.03 -1.70
C ALA A 23 -7.01 -2.14 -2.67
N GLU A 24 -8.34 -2.26 -2.70
CA GLU A 24 -9.21 -1.41 -3.53
C GLU A 24 -9.03 0.08 -3.21
N LEU A 25 -8.95 0.44 -1.93
CA LEU A 25 -8.74 1.84 -1.53
C LEU A 25 -7.36 2.36 -1.93
N LEU A 26 -6.31 1.54 -1.81
CA LEU A 26 -4.98 1.89 -2.25
C LEU A 26 -4.94 2.13 -3.76
N GLN A 27 -5.55 1.24 -4.56
CA GLN A 27 -5.65 1.39 -6.01
C GLN A 27 -6.38 2.68 -6.38
N ASN A 28 -7.53 2.95 -5.74
CA ASN A 28 -8.28 4.19 -5.98
C ASN A 28 -7.46 5.45 -5.68
N ILE A 29 -6.63 5.45 -4.63
CA ILE A 29 -5.76 6.59 -4.31
C ILE A 29 -4.67 6.77 -5.39
N ILE A 30 -4.06 5.67 -5.83
CA ILE A 30 -3.05 5.69 -6.91
C ILE A 30 -3.66 6.25 -8.20
N ASP A 31 -4.86 5.80 -8.55
CA ASP A 31 -5.59 6.22 -9.75
C ASP A 31 -6.05 7.69 -9.66
N GLU A 32 -6.53 8.14 -8.50
CA GLU A 32 -6.94 9.53 -8.22
C GLU A 32 -5.79 10.51 -8.52
N TRP A 33 -4.57 10.14 -8.11
CA TRP A 33 -3.37 10.91 -8.36
C TRP A 33 -2.69 10.62 -9.70
N LYS A 34 -3.26 9.71 -10.51
CA LYS A 34 -2.72 9.25 -11.80
C LYS A 34 -1.25 8.83 -11.69
N LEU A 35 -0.90 8.19 -10.57
CA LEU A 35 0.45 7.69 -10.37
C LEU A 35 0.65 6.48 -11.28
N LEU A 36 1.68 6.56 -12.13
CA LEU A 36 2.03 5.46 -13.00
C LEU A 36 2.62 4.32 -12.16
N LYS A 37 2.10 3.10 -12.33
CA LYS A 37 2.53 1.92 -11.58
C LYS A 37 4.05 1.69 -11.67
N GLU A 38 4.64 1.94 -12.83
CA GLU A 38 6.09 1.87 -13.09
C GLU A 38 6.95 2.81 -12.21
N LYS A 39 6.33 3.82 -11.58
CA LYS A 39 6.99 4.77 -10.68
C LYS A 39 6.80 4.43 -9.20
N LEU A 40 6.00 3.41 -8.88
CA LEU A 40 5.83 2.90 -7.53
C LEU A 40 6.93 1.88 -7.27
N PHE A 41 7.97 2.30 -6.55
CA PHE A 41 9.14 1.47 -6.28
C PHE A 41 8.92 0.49 -5.11
N ARG A 42 8.26 0.95 -4.03
CA ARG A 42 8.14 0.20 -2.79
C ARG A 42 6.91 0.63 -2.00
N VAL A 43 6.28 -0.33 -1.32
CA VAL A 43 5.25 -0.06 -0.31
C VAL A 43 5.78 -0.48 1.06
N LEU A 44 5.74 0.46 2.01
CA LEU A 44 6.10 0.23 3.42
C LEU A 44 4.82 0.15 4.25
N THR A 45 4.67 -0.91 5.03
CA THR A 45 3.50 -1.12 5.90
C THR A 45 3.90 -1.84 7.18
N ASP A 46 3.02 -1.78 8.19
CA ASP A 46 3.11 -2.68 9.34
C ASP A 46 2.82 -4.15 8.96
N ASN A 47 3.08 -5.05 9.90
CA ASN A 47 2.81 -6.49 9.80
C ASN A 47 1.33 -6.86 10.02
N GLY A 48 0.40 -5.92 9.95
CA GLY A 48 -1.02 -6.20 10.07
C GLY A 48 -1.46 -7.20 9.01
N SER A 49 -2.07 -8.33 9.43
CA SER A 49 -2.43 -9.42 8.51
C SER A 49 -3.28 -8.96 7.32
N ASN A 50 -4.17 -7.99 7.55
CA ASN A 50 -4.99 -7.38 6.50
C ASN A 50 -4.19 -6.47 5.56
N MET A 51 -3.18 -5.75 6.06
CA MET A 51 -2.27 -4.95 5.23
C MET A 51 -1.41 -5.85 4.34
N VAL A 52 -0.82 -6.90 4.93
CA VAL A 52 -0.03 -7.90 4.20
C VAL A 52 -0.90 -8.59 3.14
N ALA A 53 -2.14 -8.97 3.48
CA ALA A 53 -3.06 -9.60 2.52
C ALA A 53 -3.45 -8.65 1.38
N ALA A 54 -3.69 -7.36 1.67
CA ALA A 54 -4.02 -6.35 0.68
C ALA A 54 -2.92 -6.23 -0.39
N LEU A 55 -1.66 -6.15 0.05
CA LEU A 55 -0.52 -5.93 -0.84
C LEU A 55 -0.07 -7.20 -1.58
N LYS A 56 -0.27 -8.39 -1.01
CA LYS A 56 -0.05 -9.65 -1.74
C LYS A 56 -1.05 -9.84 -2.88
N THR A 57 -2.27 -9.33 -2.74
CA THR A 57 -3.31 -9.45 -3.77
C THR A 57 -3.00 -8.54 -4.98
N THR A 58 -2.37 -7.39 -4.75
CA THR A 58 -2.00 -6.43 -5.81
C THR A 58 -0.74 -6.82 -6.60
N ASN A 59 0.06 -7.77 -6.10
CA ASN A 59 1.34 -8.16 -6.70
C ASN A 59 1.27 -9.30 -7.72
N ASN A 60 0.15 -10.04 -7.81
CA ASN A 60 0.03 -11.19 -8.72
C ASN A 60 0.07 -10.84 -10.23
N GLU A 61 0.26 -9.57 -10.58
CA GLU A 61 0.34 -9.10 -11.97
C GLU A 61 1.68 -8.45 -12.34
N ASP A 62 2.61 -8.20 -11.41
CA ASP A 62 3.91 -7.57 -11.72
C ASP A 62 4.95 -7.76 -10.59
N ASP A 63 6.06 -8.45 -10.87
CA ASP A 63 7.13 -8.81 -9.91
C ASP A 63 8.00 -7.62 -9.45
N SER A 64 7.69 -6.38 -9.86
CA SER A 64 8.55 -5.20 -9.66
C SER A 64 8.35 -4.45 -8.34
N ILE A 65 7.28 -4.72 -7.57
CA ILE A 65 6.99 -3.99 -6.31
C ILE A 65 7.48 -4.78 -5.10
N GLU A 66 8.56 -4.28 -4.48
CA GLU A 66 9.07 -4.80 -3.21
C GLU A 66 8.15 -4.42 -2.05
N ILE A 67 7.68 -5.42 -1.30
CA ILE A 67 6.94 -5.24 -0.05
C ILE A 67 7.90 -5.57 1.10
N GLU A 68 8.23 -4.58 1.91
CA GLU A 68 8.92 -4.77 3.17
C GLU A 68 7.91 -4.50 4.30
N ALA A 69 7.72 -5.49 5.16
CA ALA A 69 6.88 -5.38 6.34
C ALA A 69 7.78 -5.32 7.58
N ASP A 70 7.46 -4.44 8.53
CA ASP A 70 8.35 -4.12 9.65
C ASP A 70 8.51 -5.30 10.64
N GLU A 71 9.67 -5.97 10.63
CA GLU A 71 10.03 -7.08 11.53
C GLU A 71 10.46 -6.64 12.94
N SER A 72 10.08 -5.45 13.40
CA SER A 72 10.41 -4.99 14.76
C SER A 72 9.73 -5.87 15.83
N TYR A 73 10.48 -6.87 16.31
CA TYR A 73 10.15 -7.65 17.50
C TYR A 73 10.25 -6.73 18.72
N PHE A 74 9.11 -6.42 19.34
CA PHE A 74 9.06 -6.02 20.74
C PHE A 74 9.02 -7.26 21.64
#